data_AF-A0A496TLU7-F1
#
_entry.id   AF-A0A496TLU7-F1
#
_cell.length_a   1.000
_cell.length_b   1.000
_cell.length_c   1.000
_cell.angle_alpha   90.00
_cell.angle_beta   90.00
_cell.angle_gamma   90.00
#
_symmetry.space_group_name_H-M   'P 1'
#
loop_
_entity.id
_entity.type
_entity.pdbx_description
1 polymer ?
#
loop_
_entity_poly.entity_id
_entity_poly.type
_entity_poly.pdbx_seq_one_letter_code
_entity_poly.pdbx_strand_id
1 'polypeptide(L)' 'VNNPLIENSGFGSDSNKVWIINSKKEVEDLPLMKKDEISDIILKKVESLIQS' A
#
# COMPACT_ATOMS: atom_id res chain seq x y z
N VAL A 1 -9.30 -2.55 7.34
CA VAL A 1 -10.05 -2.59 6.07
C VAL A 1 -9.48 -1.49 5.17
N ASN A 2 -9.13 -1.81 3.93
CA ASN A 2 -8.85 -0.79 2.92
C ASN A 2 -10.15 -0.03 2.63
N ASN A 3 -10.28 1.17 3.19
CA ASN A 3 -11.52 1.94 3.14
C ASN A 3 -11.20 3.42 2.86
N PRO A 4 -11.56 3.95 1.67
CA PRO A 4 -11.26 5.33 1.29
C PRO A 4 -12.08 6.37 2.07
N LEU A 5 -13.03 5.95 2.92
CA LEU A 5 -13.81 6.82 3.79
C LEU A 5 -13.12 7.06 5.15
N ILE A 6 -11.99 6.41 5.42
CA ILE A 6 -11.18 6.70 6.62
C ILE A 6 -10.56 8.09 6.45
N GLU A 7 -10.55 8.88 7.52
CA GLU A 7 -9.95 10.22 7.54
C GLU A 7 -8.53 10.17 6.98
N ASN A 8 -8.23 11.11 6.07
CA ASN A 8 -6.98 11.20 5.33
C ASN A 8 -6.63 9.99 4.42
N SER A 9 -7.52 9.02 4.23
CA SER A 9 -7.27 7.85 3.36
C SER A 9 -7.96 7.94 1.99
N GLY A 10 -8.68 9.04 1.72
CA GLY A 10 -9.56 9.20 0.58
C GLY A 10 -8.98 10.01 -0.59
N PHE A 11 -9.82 10.21 -1.61
CA PHE A 11 -9.54 11.13 -2.71
C PHE A 11 -9.30 12.55 -2.18
N GLY A 12 -8.33 13.26 -2.75
CA GLY A 12 -7.95 14.62 -2.31
C GLY A 12 -7.02 14.67 -1.08
N SER A 13 -6.80 13.56 -0.36
CA SER A 13 -5.74 13.44 0.64
C SER A 13 -4.40 13.07 -0.02
N ASP A 14 -3.28 13.43 0.58
CA ASP A 14 -1.95 12.98 0.13
C ASP A 14 -1.57 11.61 0.71
N SER A 15 -2.35 11.10 1.68
CA SER A 15 -2.13 9.80 2.31
C SER A 15 -3.18 8.76 1.96
N ASN A 16 -2.87 7.50 2.26
CA ASN A 16 -3.75 6.35 2.07
C ASN A 16 -3.44 5.24 3.10
N LYS A 17 -4.43 4.38 3.35
CA LYS A 17 -4.28 3.16 4.15
C LYS A 17 -4.55 1.95 3.26
N VAL A 18 -3.54 1.12 3.04
CA VAL A 18 -3.59 0.05 2.03
C VAL A 18 -3.25 -1.31 2.63
N TRP A 19 -3.76 -2.36 1.99
CA TRP A 19 -3.37 -3.75 2.23
C TRP A 19 -2.60 -4.25 1.02
N ILE A 20 -1.46 -4.89 1.25
CA ILE A 20 -0.72 -5.61 0.20
C ILE A 20 -0.97 -7.10 0.39
N ILE A 21 -1.35 -7.78 -0.69
CA ILE A 21 -1.68 -9.20 -0.69
C ILE A 21 -0.76 -9.89 -1.69
N ASN A 22 -0.06 -10.95 -1.26
CA ASN A 22 0.85 -11.71 -2.13
C ASN A 22 0.20 -13.02 -2.64
N SER A 23 0.92 -13.75 -3.51
CA SER A 23 0.46 -15.02 -4.10
C SER A 23 0.25 -16.14 -3.08
N LYS A 24 0.85 -16.04 -1.89
CA LYS A 24 0.65 -16.96 -0.75
C LYS A 24 -0.56 -16.59 0.10
N LYS A 25 -1.34 -15.58 -0.29
CA LYS A 25 -2.46 -15.00 0.46
C LYS A 25 -2.04 -14.37 1.79
N GLU A 26 -0.77 -14.03 1.96
CA GLU A 26 -0.32 -13.25 3.10
C GLU A 26 -0.77 -11.80 2.91
N VAL A 27 -1.31 -11.21 3.98
CA VAL A 27 -1.82 -9.83 3.98
C VAL A 27 -0.92 -8.98 4.87
N GLU A 28 -0.38 -7.92 4.29
CA GLU A 28 0.39 -6.89 4.99
C GLU A 28 -0.48 -5.63 5.10
N ASP A 29 -0.83 -5.26 6.34
CA ASP A 29 -1.60 -4.06 6.65
C ASP A 29 -0.64 -2.90 6.89
N LEU A 30 -0.57 -1.97 5.94
CA LEU A 30 0.27 -0.79 6.07
C LEU A 30 -0.45 0.30 6.88
N PRO A 31 0.28 1.07 7.70
CA PRO A 31 -0.31 2.21 8.39
C PRO A 31 -0.77 3.28 7.38
N LEU A 32 -1.42 4.33 7.88
CA LEU A 32 -1.69 5.51 7.07
C LEU A 32 -0.35 6.13 6.65
N MET A 33 -0.09 6.17 5.35
CA MET A 33 1.19 6.63 4.78
C MET A 33 0.94 7.56 3.62
N LYS A 34 1.92 8.36 3.23
CA LYS A 34 1.80 9.19 2.02
C LYS A 34 1.79 8.32 0.77
N LYS A 35 1.13 8.81 -0.28
CA LYS A 35 0.98 8.07 -1.55
C LYS A 35 2.31 7.85 -2.26
N ASP A 36 3.26 8.77 -2.15
CA ASP A 36 4.62 8.63 -2.65
C ASP A 36 5.39 7.52 -1.91
N GLU A 37 5.35 7.50 -0.58
CA GLU A 37 5.97 6.45 0.24
C GLU A 37 5.38 5.06 -0.06
N ILE A 38 4.05 4.98 -0.23
CA ILE A 38 3.37 3.74 -0.63
C ILE A 38 3.84 3.30 -2.02
N SER A 39 4.02 4.24 -2.96
CA SER A 39 4.50 3.93 -4.31
C SER A 39 5.90 3.32 -4.29
N ASP A 40 6.81 3.88 -3.50
CA ASP A 40 8.16 3.34 -3.32
C ASP A 40 8.17 1.93 -2.73
N ILE A 41 7.30 1.66 -1.75
CA ILE A 41 7.14 0.31 -1.16
C ILE A 41 6.67 -0.68 -2.22
N ILE A 42 5.66 -0.31 -3.02
CA ILE A 42 5.12 -1.16 -4.08
C ILE A 42 6.22 -1.47 -5.11
N LEU A 43 6.97 -0.46 -5.56
CA LEU A 43 8.03 -0.63 -6.55
C LEU A 43 9.14 -1.58 -6.04
N LYS A 44 9.58 -1.43 -4.78
CA LYS A 44 10.57 -2.34 -4.18
C LYS A 44 10.05 -3.79 -4.09
N LYS A 45 8.78 -3.98 -3.77
CA LYS A 45 8.18 -5.33 -3.74
C LYS A 45 8.11 -5.93 -5.14
N VAL A 46 7.71 -5.15 -6.15
CA VAL A 46 7.72 -5.61 -7.54
C VAL A 46 9.13 -5.95 -8.02
N GLU A 47 10.13 -5.13 -7.69
CA GLU A 47 11.54 -5.40 -7.99
C GLU A 47 11.99 -6.75 -7.41
N SER A 48 11.67 -7.02 -6.13
CA SER A 48 12.02 -8.29 -5.49
C SER A 48 11.39 -9.52 -6.17
N LEU A 49 10.22 -9.36 -6.80
CA LEU A 49 9.54 -10.45 -7.51
C LEU A 49 10.16 -10.72 -8.88
N ILE A 50 10.79 -9.72 -9.51
CA ILE A 50 11.40 -9.84 -10.85
C ILE A 50 12.85 -10.29 -10.76
N GLN A 51 13.58 -9.93 -9.70
CA GLN A 51 14.97 -10.36 -9.48
C GLN A 51 15.10 -11.78 -8.89
N SER A 52 13.99 -12.54 -8.87
CA SER A 52 13.89 -13.94 -8.44
C SER A 52 13.95 -14.91 -9.64
#